data_AF-A0A2N3T9K4-F1
#
_entry.id   AF-A0A2N3T9K4-F1
#
_cell.length_a   1.000
_cell.length_b   1.000
_cell.length_c   1.000
_cell.angle_alpha   90.00
_cell.angle_beta   90.00
_cell.angle_gamma   90.00
#
_symmetry.space_group_name_H-M   'P 1'
#
loop_
_entity.id
_entity.type
_entity.pdbx_description
1 polymer ?
#
loop_
_entity_poly.entity_id
_entity_poly.type
_entity_poly.pdbx_seq_one_letter_code
_entity_poly.pdbx_strand_id
1 'polypeptide(L)'
;MKKTVLFTVILLMFITLKTQAQETSYGVRLGANLSSISSDDIPENLKDSRFGIVAGFLAEVPINQKWSIQPEFQYSSLGNDDESLRVDYLQLPILLKYNFSELFNVHIGPQVGLKIWEWEDNASGETDFNTFNLSAVAGIGVNITENFFADLRYGFGVSNIIDDENIPGGAKGSNRNIQLSFGYKL
;
A
#
# COMPACT_ATOMS: atom_id res chain seq x y z
N MET A 1 -4.34 -4.03 -31.54
CA MET A 1 -5.60 -3.24 -31.57
C MET A 1 -6.22 -3.06 -30.19
N LYS A 2 -6.53 -4.13 -29.42
CA LYS A 2 -7.10 -3.99 -28.06
C LYS A 2 -6.22 -3.20 -27.07
N LYS A 3 -4.89 -3.41 -27.10
CA LYS A 3 -3.92 -2.69 -26.22
C LYS A 3 -3.80 -1.19 -26.54
N THR A 4 -3.90 -0.83 -27.82
CA THR A 4 -3.81 0.57 -28.29
C THR A 4 -5.05 1.37 -27.90
N VAL A 5 -6.24 0.76 -28.01
CA VAL A 5 -7.50 1.37 -27.57
C VAL A 5 -7.51 1.61 -26.05
N LEU A 6 -7.01 0.64 -25.26
CA LEU A 6 -6.88 0.79 -23.81
C LEU A 6 -5.96 1.97 -23.43
N PHE A 7 -4.82 2.10 -24.12
CA PHE A 7 -3.88 3.20 -23.88
C PHE A 7 -4.49 4.57 -24.24
N THR A 8 -5.23 4.67 -25.34
CA THR A 8 -5.92 5.90 -25.74
C THR A 8 -7.05 6.28 -24.78
N VAL A 9 -7.77 5.29 -24.24
CA VAL A 9 -8.83 5.51 -23.25
C VAL A 9 -8.23 5.98 -21.91
N ILE A 10 -7.11 5.41 -21.47
CA ILE A 10 -6.37 5.86 -20.29
C ILE A 10 -5.89 7.31 -20.50
N LEU A 11 -5.30 7.61 -21.65
CA LEU A 11 -4.81 8.96 -21.97
C LEU A 11 -5.94 10.00 -22.01
N LEU A 12 -7.11 9.65 -22.55
CA LEU A 12 -8.30 10.50 -22.56
C LEU A 12 -8.86 10.74 -21.16
N MET A 13 -8.83 9.75 -20.26
CA MET A 13 -9.22 9.95 -18.86
C MET A 13 -8.31 10.94 -18.12
N PHE A 14 -7.00 10.97 -18.43
CA PHE A 14 -6.08 11.94 -17.83
C PHE A 14 -6.33 13.39 -18.29
N ILE A 15 -6.85 13.58 -19.51
CA ILE A 15 -7.08 14.92 -20.09
C ILE A 15 -8.33 15.60 -19.50
N THR A 16 -9.33 14.83 -19.03
CA THR A 16 -10.59 15.36 -18.47
C THR A 16 -10.50 15.79 -17.00
N LEU A 17 -9.35 15.67 -16.34
CA LEU A 17 -9.20 15.97 -14.91
C LEU A 17 -9.04 17.48 -14.57
N LYS A 18 -9.17 18.38 -15.54
CA LYS A 18 -8.84 19.82 -15.39
C LYS A 18 -10.03 20.74 -15.10
N THR A 19 -11.19 20.24 -14.67
CA THR A 19 -12.40 21.09 -14.45
C THR A 19 -13.12 20.85 -13.12
N GLN A 20 -12.42 20.48 -12.05
CA GLN A 20 -13.00 20.51 -10.71
C GLN A 20 -12.47 21.71 -9.92
N ALA A 21 -13.38 22.57 -9.47
CA ALA A 21 -13.14 23.70 -8.57
C ALA A 21 -12.93 23.26 -7.10
N GLN A 22 -12.75 21.96 -6.86
CA GLN A 22 -12.44 21.41 -5.55
C GLN A 22 -10.92 21.40 -5.40
N GLU A 23 -10.41 22.20 -4.48
CA GLU A 23 -8.99 22.29 -4.21
C GLU A 23 -8.46 20.92 -3.78
N THR A 24 -7.48 20.41 -4.54
CA THR A 24 -6.76 19.19 -4.19
C THR A 24 -5.83 19.50 -3.03
N SER A 25 -5.97 18.79 -1.91
CA SER A 25 -5.06 18.93 -0.78
C SER A 25 -3.86 18.01 -0.97
N TYR A 26 -2.67 18.51 -0.69
CA TYR A 26 -1.45 17.69 -0.70
C TYR A 26 -1.01 17.45 0.74
N GLY A 27 -0.33 16.35 1.01
CA GLY A 27 0.10 16.07 2.37
C GLY A 27 1.24 15.09 2.47
N VAL A 28 1.71 14.96 3.70
CA VAL A 28 2.71 13.97 4.10
C VAL A 28 2.12 13.06 5.16
N ARG A 29 2.60 11.82 5.19
CA ARG A 29 2.21 10.81 6.16
C ARG A 29 3.45 10.12 6.71
N LEU A 30 3.47 9.94 8.02
CA LEU A 30 4.49 9.19 8.75
C LEU A 30 3.79 8.20 9.69
N GLY A 31 4.26 6.98 9.73
CA GLY A 31 3.62 5.92 10.49
C GLY A 31 4.53 4.76 10.78
N ALA A 32 3.99 3.84 11.57
CA ALA A 32 4.57 2.54 11.81
C ALA A 32 3.70 1.48 11.15
N ASN A 33 4.33 0.42 10.64
CA ASN A 33 3.65 -0.78 10.22
C ASN A 33 4.07 -1.96 11.09
N LEU A 34 3.16 -2.92 11.20
CA LEU A 34 3.40 -4.23 11.76
C LEU A 34 3.04 -5.23 10.68
N SER A 35 4.03 -5.86 10.05
CA SER A 35 3.83 -6.81 8.96
C SER A 35 4.09 -8.24 9.39
N SER A 36 3.29 -9.17 8.89
CA SER A 36 3.50 -10.60 9.02
C SER A 36 3.26 -11.33 7.70
N ILE A 37 3.97 -12.43 7.50
CA ILE A 37 3.81 -13.30 6.32
C ILE A 37 2.84 -14.41 6.72
N SER A 38 1.69 -14.47 6.06
CA SER A 38 0.70 -15.54 6.27
C SER A 38 0.89 -16.61 5.19
N SER A 39 1.29 -17.81 5.60
CA SER A 39 1.32 -19.02 4.75
C SER A 39 0.87 -20.22 5.58
N ASP A 40 0.06 -21.11 5.00
CA ASP A 40 -0.50 -22.27 5.69
C ASP A 40 0.56 -23.35 6.01
N ASP A 41 1.76 -23.26 5.44
CA ASP A 41 2.86 -24.23 5.59
C ASP A 41 4.05 -23.73 6.46
N ILE A 42 3.91 -22.57 7.13
CA ILE A 42 5.02 -21.99 7.92
C ILE A 42 4.86 -22.31 9.42
N PRO A 43 5.90 -22.86 10.10
CA PRO A 43 5.91 -23.09 11.55
C PRO A 43 5.53 -21.85 12.36
N GLU A 44 4.82 -22.03 13.47
CA GLU A 44 4.35 -20.94 14.36
C GLU A 44 5.45 -19.96 14.81
N ASN A 45 6.70 -20.39 14.75
CA ASN A 45 7.90 -19.67 15.18
C ASN A 45 8.38 -18.59 14.19
N LEU A 46 7.79 -18.52 12.99
CA LEU A 46 8.12 -17.52 11.94
C LEU A 46 6.99 -16.48 11.75
N LYS A 47 5.98 -16.49 12.64
CA LYS A 47 4.90 -15.49 12.74
C LYS A 47 5.36 -14.17 13.37
N ASP A 48 6.66 -14.01 13.62
CA ASP A 48 7.20 -12.81 14.24
C ASP A 48 6.90 -11.59 13.36
N SER A 49 6.24 -10.62 13.98
CA SER A 49 5.74 -9.45 13.30
C SER A 49 6.84 -8.40 13.27
N ARG A 50 7.26 -7.96 12.08
CA ARG A 50 8.27 -6.91 11.94
C ARG A 50 7.62 -5.56 12.21
N PHE A 51 8.23 -4.77 13.09
CA PHE A 51 7.95 -3.35 13.19
C PHE A 51 8.70 -2.61 12.07
N GLY A 52 7.96 -1.94 11.19
CA GLY A 52 8.51 -1.14 10.11
C GLY A 52 8.04 0.31 10.18
N ILE A 53 8.71 1.17 9.41
CA ILE A 53 8.30 2.57 9.26
C ILE A 53 7.61 2.76 7.92
N VAL A 54 6.68 3.71 7.88
CA VAL A 54 5.98 4.14 6.68
C VAL A 54 6.12 5.65 6.56
N ALA A 55 6.55 6.11 5.40
CA ALA A 55 6.69 7.53 5.12
C ALA A 55 6.23 7.80 3.69
N GLY A 56 5.37 8.78 3.46
CA GLY A 56 4.84 9.02 2.13
C GLY A 56 4.23 10.39 1.91
N PHE A 57 4.01 10.67 0.64
CA PHE A 57 3.27 11.82 0.16
C PHE A 57 1.89 11.36 -0.29
N LEU A 58 0.89 12.23 -0.12
CA LEU A 58 -0.48 11.99 -0.57
C LEU A 58 -1.00 13.21 -1.29
N ALA A 59 -1.95 12.98 -2.19
CA ALA A 59 -2.84 14.01 -2.69
C ALA A 59 -4.28 13.54 -2.43
N GLU A 60 -5.12 14.38 -1.84
CA GLU A 60 -6.54 14.14 -1.66
C GLU A 60 -7.31 14.97 -2.69
N VAL A 61 -7.90 14.28 -3.67
CA VAL A 61 -8.71 14.87 -4.74
C VAL A 61 -10.18 14.66 -4.37
N PRO A 62 -10.92 15.70 -3.98
CA PRO A 62 -12.34 15.57 -3.69
C PRO A 62 -13.10 15.24 -4.99
N ILE A 63 -14.05 14.30 -4.92
CA ILE A 63 -15.04 14.07 -5.98
C ILE A 63 -16.32 14.85 -5.65
N ASN A 64 -16.72 14.80 -4.38
CA ASN A 64 -17.86 15.51 -3.82
C ASN A 64 -17.64 15.73 -2.32
N GLN A 65 -18.64 16.29 -1.62
CA GLN A 65 -18.55 16.59 -0.19
C GLN A 65 -18.27 15.37 0.71
N LYS A 66 -18.56 14.15 0.26
CA LYS A 66 -18.37 12.92 1.05
C LYS A 66 -17.27 12.02 0.51
N TRP A 67 -17.04 12.01 -0.80
CA TRP A 67 -16.12 11.11 -1.47
C TRP A 67 -14.89 11.84 -1.99
N SER A 68 -13.72 11.28 -1.72
CA SER A 68 -12.44 11.73 -2.28
C SER A 68 -11.63 10.54 -2.78
N ILE A 69 -10.76 10.78 -3.76
CA ILE A 69 -9.73 9.83 -4.18
C ILE A 69 -8.42 10.33 -3.61
N GLN A 70 -7.66 9.44 -2.98
CA GLN A 70 -6.39 9.75 -2.35
C GLN A 70 -5.29 8.86 -2.94
N PRO A 71 -4.67 9.24 -4.07
CA PRO A 71 -3.42 8.63 -4.49
C PRO A 71 -2.29 8.97 -3.52
N GLU A 72 -1.42 8.01 -3.30
CA GLU A 72 -0.28 8.14 -2.39
C GLU A 72 0.98 7.54 -3.02
N PHE A 73 2.12 8.03 -2.55
CA PHE A 73 3.43 7.46 -2.82
C PHE A 73 4.17 7.34 -1.50
N GLN A 74 4.45 6.12 -1.07
CA GLN A 74 4.99 5.85 0.25
C GLN A 74 6.13 4.83 0.20
N TYR A 75 7.17 5.09 0.97
CA TYR A 75 8.12 4.08 1.39
C TYR A 75 7.54 3.30 2.57
N SER A 76 7.70 1.98 2.56
CA SER A 76 7.30 1.10 3.65
C SER A 76 8.33 0.00 3.83
N SER A 77 8.93 -0.06 5.02
CA SER A 77 9.79 -1.20 5.40
C SER A 77 8.89 -2.37 5.80
N LEU A 78 8.89 -3.48 5.06
CA LEU A 78 8.05 -4.66 5.34
C LEU A 78 8.92 -5.91 5.51
N GLY A 79 8.39 -7.00 6.06
CA GLY A 79 9.11 -8.28 6.12
C GLY A 79 9.00 -8.96 7.49
N ASN A 80 10.06 -9.67 7.88
CA ASN A 80 10.19 -10.38 9.16
C ASN A 80 11.32 -9.76 10.02
N ASP A 81 11.38 -10.11 11.30
CA ASP A 81 12.43 -9.62 12.22
C ASP A 81 13.81 -10.22 11.90
N ASP A 82 13.82 -11.40 11.27
CA ASP A 82 15.01 -12.02 10.68
C ASP A 82 15.65 -11.10 9.62
N GLU A 83 16.94 -10.81 9.77
CA GLU A 83 17.69 -9.87 8.91
C GLU A 83 17.69 -10.29 7.44
N SER A 84 17.63 -11.60 7.17
CA SER A 84 17.58 -12.18 5.82
C SER A 84 16.24 -11.95 5.10
N LEU A 85 15.19 -11.53 5.81
CA LEU A 85 13.82 -11.39 5.30
C LEU A 85 13.30 -9.94 5.37
N ARG A 86 14.22 -8.97 5.46
CA ARG A 86 13.90 -7.54 5.45
C ARG A 86 13.82 -7.02 4.02
N VAL A 87 12.66 -6.49 3.65
CA VAL A 87 12.42 -5.99 2.29
C VAL A 87 11.77 -4.61 2.34
N ASP A 88 12.35 -3.68 1.59
CA ASP A 88 11.80 -2.34 1.48
C ASP A 88 11.02 -2.18 0.18
N TYR A 89 9.82 -1.61 0.29
CA TYR A 89 8.93 -1.39 -0.83
C TYR A 89 8.62 0.10 -0.99
N LEU A 90 8.63 0.55 -2.24
CA LEU A 90 7.91 1.74 -2.66
C LEU A 90 6.49 1.35 -3.04
N GLN A 91 5.52 1.92 -2.37
CA GLN A 91 4.11 1.61 -2.55
C GLN A 91 3.38 2.81 -3.13
N LEU A 92 2.43 2.51 -4.02
CA LEU A 92 1.52 3.40 -4.69
C LEU A 92 0.08 2.96 -4.40
N PRO A 93 -0.47 3.32 -3.22
CA PRO A 93 -1.89 3.17 -2.93
C PRO A 93 -2.73 4.17 -3.75
N ILE A 94 -3.90 3.73 -4.20
CA ILE A 94 -4.95 4.60 -4.72
C ILE A 94 -6.20 4.34 -3.90
N LEU A 95 -6.51 5.24 -2.97
CA LEU A 95 -7.60 5.02 -2.02
C LEU A 95 -8.86 5.76 -2.44
N LEU A 96 -10.00 5.10 -2.35
CA LEU A 96 -11.30 5.75 -2.31
C LEU A 96 -11.66 6.01 -0.86
N LYS A 97 -11.87 7.27 -0.51
CA LYS A 97 -12.13 7.75 0.85
C LYS A 97 -13.57 8.26 0.95
N TYR A 98 -14.25 7.86 2.01
CA TYR A 98 -15.60 8.27 2.35
C TYR A 98 -15.60 8.93 3.73
N ASN A 99 -15.89 10.23 3.75
CA ASN A 99 -16.03 11.04 4.94
C ASN A 99 -17.49 10.96 5.44
N PHE A 100 -17.72 10.26 6.56
CA PHE A 100 -19.04 10.21 7.20
C PHE A 100 -19.36 11.54 7.90
N SER A 101 -18.31 12.14 8.46
CA SER A 101 -18.30 13.41 9.18
C SER A 101 -16.99 14.15 8.86
N GLU A 102 -16.89 15.41 9.25
CA GLU A 102 -15.62 16.17 9.14
C GLU A 102 -14.47 15.50 9.92
N LEU A 103 -14.81 14.83 11.04
CA LEU A 103 -13.87 14.14 11.91
C LEU A 103 -13.51 12.72 11.46
N PHE A 104 -14.44 11.95 10.88
CA PHE A 104 -14.25 10.51 10.64
C PHE A 104 -14.37 10.13 9.17
N ASN A 105 -13.44 9.29 8.71
CA ASN A 105 -13.46 8.72 7.37
C ASN A 105 -13.13 7.23 7.38
N VAL A 106 -13.60 6.54 6.34
CA VAL A 106 -13.09 5.22 5.94
C VAL A 106 -12.46 5.35 4.57
N HIS A 107 -11.53 4.47 4.28
CA HIS A 107 -10.92 4.41 2.96
C HIS A 107 -10.61 2.97 2.57
N ILE A 108 -10.70 2.68 1.28
CA ILE A 108 -10.37 1.40 0.70
C ILE A 108 -9.75 1.59 -0.67
N GLY A 109 -8.79 0.77 -1.05
CA GLY A 109 -8.24 0.84 -2.39
C GLY A 109 -7.17 -0.19 -2.69
N PRO A 110 -6.84 -0.35 -3.98
CA PRO A 110 -5.69 -1.12 -4.40
C PRO A 110 -4.39 -0.40 -4.00
N GLN A 111 -3.35 -1.20 -3.76
CA GLN A 111 -2.00 -0.76 -3.52
C GLN A 111 -1.05 -1.60 -4.37
N VAL A 112 -0.19 -0.91 -5.10
CA VAL A 112 0.91 -1.54 -5.83
C VAL A 112 2.20 -1.27 -5.08
N GLY A 113 3.01 -2.30 -4.82
CA GLY A 113 4.34 -2.20 -4.22
C GLY A 113 5.40 -2.63 -5.23
N LEU A 114 6.46 -1.82 -5.34
CA LEU A 114 7.67 -2.14 -6.07
C LEU A 114 8.79 -2.36 -5.05
N LYS A 115 9.41 -3.54 -5.10
CA LYS A 115 10.58 -3.86 -4.27
C LYS A 115 11.74 -2.96 -4.70
N ILE A 116 12.33 -2.24 -3.76
CA ILE A 116 13.48 -1.35 -4.04
C ILE A 116 14.78 -1.83 -3.41
N TRP A 117 14.69 -2.59 -2.32
CA TRP A 117 15.86 -3.10 -1.62
C TRP A 117 15.52 -4.39 -0.88
N GLU A 118 16.49 -5.29 -0.87
CA GLU A 118 16.46 -6.58 -0.21
C GLU A 118 17.84 -6.82 0.39
N TRP A 119 17.90 -7.38 1.60
CA TRP A 119 19.17 -7.76 2.20
C TRP A 119 19.69 -9.04 1.54
N GLU A 120 20.66 -8.90 0.66
CA GLU A 120 21.32 -9.99 -0.04
C GLU A 120 22.44 -10.57 0.85
N ASP A 121 22.17 -11.69 1.53
CA ASP A 121 23.25 -12.45 2.16
C ASP A 121 23.94 -13.32 1.11
N ASN A 122 25.27 -13.20 0.98
CA ASN A 122 26.09 -13.82 -0.07
C ASN A 122 26.27 -15.35 0.12
N ALA A 123 25.31 -16.03 0.71
CA ALA A 123 25.34 -17.46 0.95
C ALA A 123 23.98 -18.08 0.67
N SER A 124 23.93 -18.82 -0.44
CA SER A 124 22.98 -19.88 -0.77
C SER A 124 21.50 -19.49 -1.01
N GLY A 125 21.14 -19.48 -2.29
CA GLY A 125 19.77 -19.77 -2.74
C GLY A 125 19.02 -18.55 -3.25
N GLU A 126 18.76 -18.52 -4.55
CA GLU A 126 17.86 -17.58 -5.22
C GLU A 126 16.45 -17.68 -4.58
N THR A 127 16.18 -16.87 -3.56
CA THR A 127 14.80 -16.61 -3.12
C THR A 127 14.30 -15.41 -3.92
N ASP A 128 13.83 -15.66 -5.14
CA ASP A 128 13.26 -14.64 -6.03
C ASP A 128 11.96 -14.08 -5.43
N PHE A 129 12.07 -13.07 -4.55
CA PHE A 129 10.90 -12.30 -4.14
C PHE A 129 10.40 -11.48 -5.34
N ASN A 130 9.12 -11.63 -5.68
CA ASN A 130 8.54 -10.95 -6.83
C ASN A 130 8.71 -9.42 -6.72
N THR A 131 9.25 -8.79 -7.76
CA THR A 131 9.52 -7.34 -7.78
C THR A 131 8.24 -6.52 -7.62
N PHE A 132 7.08 -7.11 -7.95
CA PHE A 132 5.77 -6.49 -7.91
C PHE A 132 4.87 -7.14 -6.86
N ASN A 133 4.32 -6.32 -5.96
CA ASN A 133 3.33 -6.72 -4.97
C ASN A 133 2.00 -6.00 -5.24
N LEU A 134 0.91 -6.73 -5.43
CA LEU A 134 -0.43 -6.20 -5.47
C LEU A 134 -1.15 -6.50 -4.15
N SER A 135 -1.60 -5.45 -3.48
CA SER A 135 -2.33 -5.51 -2.23
C SER A 135 -3.64 -4.74 -2.32
N ALA A 136 -4.57 -5.05 -1.44
CA ALA A 136 -5.73 -4.23 -1.14
C ALA A 136 -5.55 -3.65 0.26
N VAL A 137 -5.95 -2.40 0.45
CA VAL A 137 -5.87 -1.71 1.73
C VAL A 137 -7.25 -1.22 2.12
N ALA A 138 -7.64 -1.42 3.37
CA ALA A 138 -8.82 -0.81 3.96
C ALA A 138 -8.42 -0.15 5.28
N GLY A 139 -9.03 0.97 5.62
CA GLY A 139 -8.67 1.69 6.84
C GLY A 139 -9.72 2.68 7.30
N ILE A 140 -9.50 3.18 8.51
CA ILE A 140 -10.28 4.22 9.16
C ILE A 140 -9.35 5.39 9.48
N GLY A 141 -9.88 6.60 9.38
CA GLY A 141 -9.13 7.82 9.66
C GLY A 141 -9.92 8.80 10.52
N VAL A 142 -9.17 9.59 11.28
CA VAL A 142 -9.67 10.67 12.10
C VAL A 142 -8.95 11.97 11.70
N ASN A 143 -9.69 12.96 11.22
CA ASN A 143 -9.16 14.29 10.93
C ASN A 143 -9.19 15.10 12.24
N ILE A 144 -8.06 15.18 12.94
CA ILE A 144 -7.93 15.88 14.23
C ILE A 144 -8.17 17.38 14.03
N THR A 145 -7.62 17.92 12.95
CA THR A 145 -7.87 19.30 12.48
C THR A 145 -8.04 19.28 10.96
N GLU A 146 -8.23 20.45 10.34
CA GLU A 146 -8.27 20.59 8.88
C GLU A 146 -6.97 20.10 8.21
N ASN A 147 -5.83 20.25 8.89
CA ASN A 147 -4.52 19.85 8.40
C ASN A 147 -4.05 18.51 8.97
N PHE A 148 -4.28 18.22 10.25
CA PHE A 148 -3.75 17.03 10.91
C PHE A 148 -4.74 15.87 10.87
N PHE A 149 -4.26 14.69 10.50
CA PHE A 149 -5.05 13.47 10.55
C PHE A 149 -4.25 12.30 11.12
N ALA A 150 -4.96 11.32 11.65
CA ALA A 150 -4.42 10.02 12.01
C ALA A 150 -5.23 8.93 11.31
N ASP A 151 -4.59 7.83 10.92
CA ASP A 151 -5.28 6.71 10.32
C ASP A 151 -4.73 5.35 10.78
N LEU A 152 -5.64 4.37 10.76
CA LEU A 152 -5.35 2.96 11.00
C LEU A 152 -5.75 2.19 9.75
N ARG A 153 -4.79 1.50 9.15
CA ARG A 153 -4.96 0.74 7.91
C ARG A 153 -4.63 -0.71 8.10
N TYR A 154 -5.35 -1.54 7.37
CA TYR A 154 -5.10 -2.96 7.21
C TYR A 154 -4.82 -3.26 5.74
N GLY A 155 -3.60 -3.72 5.46
CA GLY A 155 -3.18 -4.18 4.14
C GLY A 155 -3.32 -5.69 4.02
N PHE A 156 -3.98 -6.14 2.95
CA PHE A 156 -4.12 -7.54 2.56
C PHE A 156 -3.46 -7.77 1.21
N GLY A 157 -2.40 -8.58 1.15
CA GLY A 157 -1.75 -8.99 -0.08
C GLY A 157 -2.68 -9.84 -0.96
N VAL A 158 -2.94 -9.40 -2.18
CA VAL A 158 -3.81 -10.11 -3.14
C VAL A 158 -2.96 -10.92 -4.13
N SER A 159 -1.76 -10.46 -4.47
CA SER A 159 -0.80 -11.22 -5.27
C SER A 159 0.02 -12.18 -4.42
N ASN A 160 0.37 -13.33 -4.99
CA ASN A 160 1.43 -14.18 -4.46
C ASN A 160 2.77 -13.41 -4.50
N ILE A 161 3.49 -13.44 -3.38
CA ILE A 161 4.83 -12.85 -3.26
C ILE A 161 5.92 -13.89 -3.62
N ILE A 162 5.52 -15.16 -3.67
CA ILE A 162 6.35 -16.31 -4.04
C ILE A 162 6.16 -16.55 -5.54
N ASP A 163 7.21 -16.38 -6.32
CA ASP A 163 7.29 -16.81 -7.72
C ASP A 163 7.90 -18.21 -7.71
N ASP A 164 7.08 -19.24 -7.90
CA ASP A 164 7.57 -20.61 -7.95
C ASP A 164 6.97 -21.31 -9.17
N GLU A 165 7.63 -21.13 -10.31
CA GLU A 165 7.36 -21.85 -11.55
C GLU A 165 7.76 -23.35 -11.45
N ASN A 166 8.27 -23.84 -10.32
CA ASN A 166 8.84 -25.19 -10.19
C ASN A 166 8.21 -26.13 -9.14
N ILE A 167 7.19 -25.73 -8.37
CA ILE A 167 6.52 -26.65 -7.40
C ILE A 167 5.06 -26.98 -7.81
N PRO A 168 4.74 -28.25 -8.15
CA PRO A 168 3.36 -28.70 -8.35
C PRO A 168 2.67 -28.79 -6.98
N GLY A 169 1.92 -27.75 -6.62
CA GLY A 169 1.22 -27.65 -5.34
C GLY A 169 0.77 -26.24 -4.95
N GLY A 170 1.36 -25.19 -5.55
CA GLY A 170 0.82 -23.83 -5.52
C GLY A 170 0.70 -23.21 -4.12
N ALA A 171 1.80 -23.16 -3.36
CA ALA A 171 1.84 -22.43 -2.09
C ALA A 171 1.60 -20.92 -2.33
N LYS A 172 0.60 -20.35 -1.65
CA LYS A 172 0.21 -18.94 -1.77
C LYS A 172 0.61 -18.20 -0.50
N GLY A 173 1.71 -17.45 -0.56
CA GLY A 173 2.13 -16.53 0.50
C GLY A 173 1.56 -15.12 0.27
N SER A 174 0.80 -14.60 1.23
CA SER A 174 0.26 -13.23 1.22
C SER A 174 0.78 -12.44 2.41
N ASN A 175 1.19 -11.19 2.18
CA ASN A 175 1.61 -10.27 3.25
C ASN A 175 0.38 -9.60 3.85
N ARG A 176 0.32 -9.58 5.18
CA ARG A 176 -0.68 -8.83 5.93
C ARG A 176 0.05 -7.78 6.76
N ASN A 177 -0.46 -6.56 6.74
CA ASN A 177 0.08 -5.52 7.61
C ASN A 177 -1.02 -4.69 8.27
N ILE A 178 -0.71 -4.24 9.47
CA ILE A 178 -1.46 -3.18 10.16
C ILE A 178 -0.57 -1.95 10.15
N GLN A 179 -1.10 -0.80 9.77
CA GLN A 179 -0.35 0.45 9.75
C GLN A 179 -1.07 1.49 10.61
N LEU A 180 -0.33 2.13 11.51
CA LEU A 180 -0.79 3.28 12.27
C LEU A 180 -0.01 4.50 11.79
N SER A 181 -0.71 5.53 11.32
CA SER A 181 -0.08 6.70 10.71
C SER A 181 -0.65 8.01 11.24
N PHE A 182 0.20 9.03 11.22
CA PHE A 182 -0.17 10.43 11.40
C PHE A 182 0.24 11.20 10.14
N GLY A 183 -0.51 12.22 9.79
CA GLY A 183 -0.19 13.03 8.62
C GLY A 183 -0.65 14.47 8.72
N TYR A 184 -0.13 15.25 7.80
CA TYR A 184 -0.36 16.68 7.68
C TYR A 184 -0.71 17.03 6.24
N LYS A 185 -1.82 17.73 6.04
CA LYS A 185 -2.28 18.28 4.77
C LYS A 185 -1.92 19.77 4.71
N LEU A 186 -1.34 20.17 3.59
CA LEU A 186 -1.01 21.52 3.19
C LEU A 186 -2.28 22.26 2.73
#